data_AF-A0A943JL50-F1
#
_entry.id   AF-A0A943JL50-F1
#
_cell.length_a   1.000
_cell.length_b   1.000
_cell.length_c   1.000
_cell.angle_alpha   90.00
_cell.angle_beta   90.00
_cell.angle_gamma   90.00
#
_symmetry.space_group_name_H-M   'P 1'
#
loop_
_entity.id
_entity.type
_entity.pdbx_description
1 polymer ?
#
loop_
_entity_poly.entity_id
_entity_poly.type
_entity_poly.pdbx_seq_one_letter_code
_entity_poly.pdbx_strand_id
1 'polypeptide(L)'
;MKNEKEIELLNIDIATALMFIVTIIISIYLTYENRQDLLNRKRILNKKDDQYILLFNRLLVLIIVLIILYDNIEGYEIAKEKNKDLKPFKIQIFASILTVITALLILYVVFYNWDNNSLSDIENPIF
;
A
#
# COMPACT_ATOMS: atom_id res chain seq x y z
N MET A 1 22.76 -13.76 -16.83
CA MET A 1 22.11 -12.44 -17.04
C MET A 1 20.59 -12.47 -17.16
N LYS A 2 19.93 -12.93 -18.25
CA LYS A 2 18.45 -12.81 -18.36
C LYS A 2 17.64 -13.54 -17.28
N ASN A 3 18.10 -14.70 -16.84
CA ASN A 3 17.45 -15.43 -15.74
C ASN A 3 17.77 -14.82 -14.37
N GLU A 4 18.89 -14.11 -14.21
CA GLU A 4 19.23 -13.43 -12.95
C GLU A 4 18.27 -12.26 -12.71
N LYS A 5 17.94 -11.49 -13.75
CA LYS A 5 16.98 -10.39 -13.65
C LYS A 5 15.57 -10.88 -13.31
N GLU A 6 15.11 -11.99 -13.91
CA GLU A 6 13.82 -12.60 -13.54
C GLU A 6 13.81 -13.08 -12.09
N ILE A 7 14.91 -13.68 -11.61
CA ILE A 7 15.04 -14.08 -10.20
C ILE A 7 15.05 -12.86 -9.28
N GLU A 8 15.68 -11.76 -9.70
CA GLU A 8 15.70 -10.50 -8.95
C GLU A 8 14.29 -9.91 -8.81
N LEU A 9 13.50 -9.86 -9.89
CA LEU A 9 12.10 -9.43 -9.83
C LEU A 9 11.27 -10.32 -8.89
N LEU A 10 11.45 -11.64 -8.95
CA LEU A 10 10.78 -12.55 -8.01
C LEU A 10 11.18 -12.31 -6.55
N ASN A 11 12.44 -11.95 -6.28
CA ASN A 11 12.87 -11.59 -4.94
C ASN A 11 12.26 -10.26 -4.48
N ILE A 12 12.12 -9.29 -5.39
CA ILE A 12 11.42 -8.02 -5.13
C ILE A 12 9.95 -8.29 -4.80
N ASP A 13 9.27 -9.17 -5.54
CA ASP A 13 7.90 -9.59 -5.26
C ASP A 13 7.75 -10.20 -3.86
N ILE A 14 8.66 -11.11 -3.49
CA ILE A 14 8.67 -11.73 -2.16
C ILE A 14 8.85 -10.66 -1.06
N ALA A 15 9.83 -9.76 -1.22
CA ALA A 15 10.06 -8.67 -0.27
C ALA A 15 8.85 -7.73 -0.17
N THR A 16 8.22 -7.44 -1.31
CA THR A 16 7.02 -6.59 -1.41
C THR A 16 5.82 -7.22 -0.71
N ALA A 17 5.62 -8.53 -0.88
CA ALA A 17 4.58 -9.27 -0.16
C ALA A 17 4.80 -9.24 1.36
N LEU A 18 6.04 -9.38 1.82
CA LEU A 18 6.37 -9.26 3.24
C LEU A 18 6.10 -7.85 3.79
N MET A 19 6.46 -6.80 3.04
CA MET A 19 6.11 -5.41 3.40
C MET A 19 4.60 -5.21 3.47
N PHE A 20 3.85 -5.81 2.54
CA PHE A 20 2.39 -5.73 2.55
C PHE A 20 1.78 -6.36 3.81
N ILE A 21 2.30 -7.50 4.27
CA ILE A 21 1.89 -8.12 5.54
C ILE A 21 2.10 -7.14 6.72
N VAL A 22 3.23 -6.43 6.76
CA VAL A 22 3.49 -5.41 7.80
C VAL A 22 2.42 -4.30 7.74
N THR A 23 2.04 -3.84 6.55
CA THR A 23 0.98 -2.81 6.43
C THR A 23 -0.38 -3.29 6.91
N ILE A 24 -0.70 -4.58 6.72
CA ILE A 24 -1.93 -5.20 7.22
C ILE A 24 -1.92 -5.22 8.74
N ILE A 25 -0.81 -5.63 9.37
CA ILE A 25 -0.68 -5.68 10.84
C ILE A 25 -0.88 -4.28 11.44
N ILE A 26 -0.25 -3.26 10.87
CA ILE A 26 -0.41 -1.87 11.32
C ILE A 26 -1.87 -1.40 11.15
N SER A 27 -2.51 -1.77 10.03
CA SER A 27 -3.92 -1.41 9.79
C SER A 27 -4.85 -2.05 10.82
N ILE A 28 -4.66 -3.32 11.14
CA ILE A 28 -5.41 -4.03 12.18
C ILE A 28 -5.23 -3.35 13.54
N TYR A 29 -3.99 -2.97 13.88
CA TYR A 29 -3.70 -2.24 15.12
C TYR A 29 -4.47 -0.91 15.19
N LEU A 30 -4.42 -0.08 14.13
CA LEU A 30 -5.12 1.21 14.08
C LEU A 30 -6.64 1.04 14.21
N THR A 31 -7.21 0.06 13.50
CA THR A 31 -8.65 -0.26 13.59
C THR A 31 -9.04 -0.73 15.00
N TYR A 32 -8.16 -1.50 15.66
CA TYR A 32 -8.39 -1.90 17.05
C TYR A 32 -8.40 -0.69 17.99
N GLU A 33 -7.44 0.23 17.88
CA GLU A 33 -7.36 1.42 18.73
C GLU A 33 -8.57 2.34 18.55
N ASN A 34 -9.01 2.53 17.31
CA ASN A 34 -10.19 3.34 17.04
C ASN A 34 -11.48 2.67 17.56
N ARG A 35 -11.58 1.33 17.49
CA ARG A 35 -12.64 0.59 18.19
C ARG A 35 -12.60 0.81 19.71
N GLN A 36 -11.42 0.86 20.35
CA GLN A 36 -11.34 1.16 21.79
C GLN A 36 -11.82 2.57 22.11
N ASP A 37 -11.50 3.55 21.25
CA ASP A 37 -11.97 4.93 21.36
C ASP A 37 -13.49 5.02 21.36
N LEU A 38 -14.14 4.35 20.39
CA LEU A 38 -15.60 4.31 20.27
C LEU A 38 -16.26 3.63 21.48
N LEU A 39 -15.56 2.70 22.13
CA LEU A 39 -16.02 2.03 23.35
C LEU A 39 -15.70 2.83 24.64
N ASN A 40 -15.12 4.03 24.54
CA ASN A 40 -14.61 4.82 25.66
C ASN A 40 -13.64 4.02 26.57
N ARG A 41 -12.88 3.10 25.96
CA ARG A 41 -11.89 2.27 26.65
C ARG A 41 -10.51 2.90 26.55
N LYS A 42 -9.63 2.49 27.47
CA LYS A 42 -8.24 2.95 27.47
C LYS A 42 -7.54 2.48 26.19
N ARG A 43 -6.97 3.44 25.46
CA ARG A 43 -6.10 3.24 24.29
C ARG A 43 -4.71 2.76 24.71
N ILE A 44 -4.03 2.04 23.82
CA ILE A 44 -2.63 1.64 24.00
C ILE A 44 -1.71 2.85 23.79
N LEU A 45 -1.96 3.62 22.72
CA LEU A 45 -1.22 4.85 22.41
C LEU A 45 -2.14 6.08 22.46
N ASN A 46 -1.52 7.26 22.40
CA ASN A 46 -2.28 8.51 22.30
C ASN A 46 -2.74 8.74 20.84
N LYS A 47 -3.78 9.56 20.65
CA LYS A 47 -4.35 9.85 19.32
C LYS A 47 -3.34 10.46 18.33
N LYS A 48 -2.37 11.24 18.80
CA LYS A 48 -1.35 11.86 17.93
C LYS A 48 -0.39 10.80 17.38
N ASP A 49 0.03 9.86 18.22
CA ASP A 49 0.92 8.78 17.81
C ASP A 49 0.22 7.90 16.75
N ASP A 50 -1.06 7.60 16.93
CA ASP A 50 -1.86 6.85 15.95
C ASP A 50 -1.99 7.60 14.60
N GLN A 51 -2.06 8.94 14.59
CA GLN A 51 -2.03 9.74 13.36
C GLN A 51 -0.70 9.59 12.60
N TYR A 52 0.43 9.62 13.30
CA TYR A 52 1.74 9.41 12.68
C TYR A 52 1.91 7.97 12.17
N ILE A 53 1.42 6.98 12.91
CA ILE A 53 1.43 5.57 12.49
C ILE A 53 0.54 5.39 11.24
N LEU A 54 -0.63 6.03 11.19
CA LEU A 54 -1.51 6.03 10.02
C LEU A 54 -0.81 6.65 8.80
N LEU A 55 -0.19 7.82 8.96
CA LEU A 55 0.55 8.49 7.88
C LEU A 55 1.70 7.59 7.37
N PHE A 56 2.50 7.03 8.28
CA PHE A 56 3.56 6.10 7.93
C PHE A 56 3.02 4.89 7.16
N ASN A 57 1.91 4.30 7.61
CA ASN A 57 1.27 3.18 6.93
C ASN A 57 0.85 3.55 5.50
N ARG A 58 0.22 4.72 5.29
CA ARG A 58 -0.20 5.15 3.95
C ARG A 58 0.98 5.45 3.03
N LEU A 59 2.06 6.03 3.55
CA LEU A 59 3.31 6.22 2.79
C LEU A 59 3.94 4.87 2.42
N LEU A 60 3.95 3.91 3.34
CA LEU A 60 4.48 2.57 3.07
C LEU A 60 3.67 1.86 1.97
N VAL A 61 2.34 1.95 2.01
CA VAL A 61 1.47 1.42 0.95
C VAL A 61 1.79 2.09 -0.40
N LEU A 62 1.97 3.41 -0.44
CA LEU A 62 2.36 4.11 -1.67
C LEU A 62 3.69 3.60 -2.23
N ILE A 63 4.69 3.38 -1.38
CA ILE A 63 5.99 2.82 -1.79
C ILE A 63 5.81 1.41 -2.37
N ILE A 64 5.04 0.55 -1.71
CA ILE A 64 4.76 -0.82 -2.17
C ILE A 64 4.14 -0.80 -3.57
N VAL A 65 3.13 0.03 -3.82
CA VAL A 65 2.43 0.05 -5.12
C VAL A 65 3.30 0.65 -6.22
N LEU A 66 4.23 1.56 -5.89
CA LEU A 66 5.24 2.05 -6.83
C LEU A 66 6.25 0.96 -7.20
N ILE A 67 6.66 0.12 -6.24
CA ILE A 67 7.52 -1.05 -6.49
C ILE A 67 6.80 -2.05 -7.40
N ILE A 68 5.52 -2.34 -7.15
CA ILE A 68 4.70 -3.22 -8.01
C ILE A 68 4.59 -2.67 -9.44
N LEU A 69 4.40 -1.35 -9.59
CA LEU A 69 4.38 -0.71 -10.91
C LEU A 69 5.72 -0.87 -11.62
N TYR A 70 6.83 -0.65 -10.92
CA TYR A 70 8.18 -0.85 -11.46
C TYR A 70 8.40 -2.30 -11.91
N ASP A 71 8.05 -3.27 -11.05
CA ASP A 71 8.20 -4.70 -11.34
C ASP A 71 7.41 -5.11 -12.59
N ASN A 72 6.16 -4.64 -12.71
CA ASN A 72 5.32 -4.90 -13.88
C ASN A 72 5.88 -4.29 -15.18
N ILE A 73 6.52 -3.13 -15.11
CA ILE A 73 7.20 -2.50 -16.27
C ILE A 73 8.43 -3.32 -16.68
N GLU A 74 9.25 -3.74 -15.72
CA GLU A 74 10.43 -4.57 -15.99
C GLU A 74 10.03 -5.95 -16.53
N GLY A 75 9.01 -6.57 -15.94
CA GLY A 75 8.43 -7.82 -16.44
C GLY A 75 7.92 -7.71 -17.88
N TYR A 76 7.32 -6.57 -18.24
CA TYR A 76 6.91 -6.30 -19.62
C TYR A 76 8.08 -6.25 -20.59
N GLU A 77 9.16 -5.54 -20.26
CA GLU A 77 10.33 -5.45 -21.14
C GLU A 77 11.02 -6.81 -21.30
N ILE A 78 11.14 -7.60 -20.22
CA ILE A 78 11.67 -8.97 -20.30
C ILE A 78 10.79 -9.86 -21.19
N ALA A 79 9.46 -9.79 -21.04
CA ALA A 79 8.52 -10.56 -21.85
C ALA A 79 8.60 -10.19 -23.34
N LYS A 80 8.75 -8.89 -23.63
CA LYS A 80 8.92 -8.34 -24.98
C LYS A 80 10.21 -8.84 -25.63
N GLU A 81 11.32 -8.81 -24.91
CA GLU A 81 12.58 -9.36 -25.40
C GLU A 81 12.54 -10.88 -25.63
N LYS A 82 11.67 -11.61 -24.92
CA LYS A 82 11.48 -13.04 -25.05
C LYS A 82 10.37 -13.42 -26.05
N ASN A 83 9.80 -12.45 -26.78
CA ASN A 83 8.68 -12.65 -27.72
C ASN A 83 7.48 -13.40 -27.09
N LYS A 84 7.20 -13.15 -25.80
CA LYS A 84 6.03 -13.69 -25.10
C LYS A 84 4.78 -12.84 -25.36
N ASP A 85 3.60 -13.37 -25.03
CA ASP A 85 2.37 -12.56 -25.05
C ASP A 85 2.47 -11.41 -24.02
N LEU A 86 2.29 -10.19 -24.51
CA LEU A 86 2.44 -8.95 -23.75
C LEU A 86 1.12 -8.47 -23.16
N LYS A 87 -0.01 -9.06 -23.57
CA LYS A 87 -1.33 -8.63 -23.10
C LYS A 87 -1.48 -8.70 -21.57
N PRO A 88 -1.02 -9.77 -20.87
CA PRO A 88 -1.13 -9.83 -19.41
C PRO A 88 -0.37 -8.71 -18.72
N PHE A 89 0.85 -8.44 -19.15
CA PHE A 89 1.72 -7.40 -18.58
C PHE A 89 1.13 -5.99 -18.78
N LYS A 90 0.56 -5.69 -19.95
CA LYS A 90 -0.11 -4.40 -20.18
C LYS A 90 -1.29 -4.18 -19.24
N ILE A 91 -2.08 -5.22 -18.97
CA ILE A 91 -3.20 -5.16 -18.03
C ILE A 91 -2.67 -4.93 -16.61
N GLN A 92 -1.60 -5.62 -16.20
CA GLN A 92 -0.99 -5.45 -14.88
C GLN A 92 -0.40 -4.04 -14.67
N ILE A 93 0.27 -3.48 -15.67
CA ILE A 93 0.76 -2.09 -15.62
C ILE A 93 -0.42 -1.12 -15.46
N PHE A 94 -1.48 -1.29 -16.26
CA PHE A 94 -2.67 -0.43 -16.15
C PHE A 94 -3.33 -0.54 -14.76
N ALA A 95 -3.48 -1.75 -14.24
CA ALA A 95 -4.00 -1.97 -12.88
C ALA A 95 -3.12 -1.30 -11.83
N SER A 96 -1.79 -1.41 -11.95
CA SER A 96 -0.85 -0.80 -11.01
C SER A 96 -0.91 0.72 -11.02
N ILE A 97 -1.10 1.35 -12.19
CA ILE A 97 -1.31 2.80 -12.29
C ILE A 97 -2.58 3.21 -11.53
N LEU A 98 -3.67 2.46 -11.69
CA LEU A 98 -4.90 2.72 -10.92
C LEU A 98 -4.65 2.57 -9.41
N THR A 99 -3.91 1.55 -9.00
CA THR A 99 -3.57 1.33 -7.59
C THR A 99 -2.71 2.47 -7.02
N VAL A 100 -1.76 3.01 -7.79
CA VAL A 100 -0.96 4.19 -7.40
C VAL A 100 -1.87 5.41 -7.19
N ILE A 101 -2.81 5.65 -8.11
CA ILE A 101 -3.79 6.74 -7.96
C ILE A 101 -4.62 6.55 -6.68
N THR A 102 -5.12 5.33 -6.42
CA THR A 102 -5.85 5.01 -5.19
C THR A 102 -5.01 5.27 -3.94
N ALA A 103 -3.75 4.85 -3.92
CA ALA A 103 -2.85 5.07 -2.79
C ALA A 103 -2.60 6.57 -2.53
N LEU A 104 -2.42 7.36 -3.60
CA LEU A 104 -2.29 8.82 -3.50
C LEU A 104 -3.55 9.49 -2.93
N LEU A 105 -4.74 9.05 -3.36
CA LEU A 105 -6.01 9.56 -2.81
C LEU A 105 -6.16 9.24 -1.32
N ILE A 106 -5.84 8.01 -0.91
CA ILE A 106 -5.89 7.60 0.50
C ILE A 106 -4.90 8.42 1.33
N LEU A 107 -3.68 8.65 0.82
CA LEU A 107 -2.69 9.49 1.49
C LEU A 107 -3.16 10.95 1.60
N TYR A 108 -3.77 11.49 0.54
CA TYR A 108 -4.37 12.83 0.55
C TYR A 108 -5.43 12.97 1.64
N VAL A 109 -6.29 11.96 1.84
CA VAL A 109 -7.30 11.96 2.91
C VAL A 109 -6.65 12.07 4.30
N VAL A 110 -5.48 11.46 4.52
CA VAL A 110 -4.75 11.61 5.79
C VAL A 110 -4.30 13.05 6.00
N PHE A 111 -3.74 13.69 4.98
CA PHE A 111 -3.31 15.09 5.07
C PHE A 111 -4.49 16.06 5.21
N TYR A 112 -5.58 15.84 4.48
CA TYR A 112 -6.77 16.67 4.56
C TYR A 112 -7.40 16.65 5.97
N ASN A 113 -7.35 15.51 6.65
CA ASN A 113 -7.90 15.35 7.99
C ASN A 113 -6.89 15.56 9.12
N TRP A 114 -5.67 15.99 8.80
CA TRP A 114 -4.59 16.15 9.78
C TRP A 114 -4.96 17.14 10.90
N ASP A 115 -5.55 18.28 10.53
CA ASP A 115 -5.93 19.34 11.47
C ASP A 115 -7.40 19.25 11.95
N ASN A 116 -8.25 18.48 11.26
CA ASN A 116 -9.69 18.45 11.52
C ASN A 116 -10.12 17.60 12.72
N ASN A 117 -9.19 16.98 13.47
CA ASN A 117 -9.43 16.17 14.70
C ASN A 117 -10.46 15.03 14.60
N SER A 118 -11.08 14.79 13.44
CA SER A 118 -12.11 13.77 13.21
C SER A 118 -11.53 12.52 12.54
N LEU A 119 -10.58 11.85 13.21
CA LEU A 119 -10.22 10.48 12.83
C LEU A 119 -11.40 9.50 12.94
N SER A 120 -12.44 9.85 13.72
CA SER A 120 -13.70 9.09 13.83
C SER A 120 -14.52 9.05 12.54
N ASP A 121 -14.34 10.01 11.64
CA ASP A 121 -15.18 10.14 10.44
C ASP A 121 -14.57 9.43 9.22
N ILE A 122 -13.33 8.93 9.34
CA ILE A 122 -12.58 8.25 8.27
C ILE A 122 -12.79 6.72 8.33
N GLU A 123 -13.21 6.18 9.48
CA GLU A 123 -13.33 4.73 9.71
C GLU A 123 -14.67 4.11 9.30
N ASN A 124 -15.22 4.52 8.16
CA ASN A 124 -16.13 3.66 7.43
C ASN A 124 -15.58 3.39 6.02
N PRO A 125 -14.68 2.41 5.86
CA PRO A 125 -14.38 1.89 4.54
C PRO A 125 -15.61 1.10 4.07
N ILE A 126 -16.48 1.76 3.32
CA ILE A 126 -17.48 1.07 2.50
C ILE A 126 -16.67 0.24 1.49
N PHE A 127 -16.92 -1.06 1.49
CA PHE A 127 -16.53 -1.99 0.42
C PHE A 127 -17.00 -1.50 -0.95
#